data_AF-A0A2D7I5T2-F1
#
_entry.id   AF-A0A2D7I5T2-F1
#
_cell.length_a   1.000
_cell.length_b   1.000
_cell.length_c   1.000
_cell.angle_alpha   90.00
_cell.angle_beta   90.00
_cell.angle_gamma   90.00
#
_symmetry.space_group_name_H-M   'P 1'
#
loop_
_entity.id
_entity.type
_entity.pdbx_description
1 polymer ?
#
loop_
_entity_poly.entity_id
_entity_poly.type
_entity_poly.pdbx_seq_one_letter_code
_entity_poly.pdbx_strand_id
1 'polypeptide(L)'
;MYSPKQLKIARTVVLAVWIFAAASFFFPLYYTDFGGVGRTLFGLLIAVHLIEFPIFMNTYRETEGSLLSHFPKHMAYGVVYHAEVKQKLNQP
;
A
#
# COMPACT_ATOMS: atom_id res chain seq x y z
N MET A 1 18.58 -1.97 5.20
CA MET A 1 17.83 -3.00 4.43
C MET A 1 16.80 -3.60 5.37
N TYR A 2 15.51 -3.67 5.00
CA TYR A 2 14.50 -4.26 5.87
C TYR A 2 14.65 -5.78 5.90
N SER A 3 14.45 -6.40 7.06
CA SER A 3 14.39 -7.86 7.15
C SER A 3 13.12 -8.40 6.47
N PRO A 4 13.14 -9.62 5.92
CA PRO A 4 11.94 -10.26 5.36
C PRO A 4 10.76 -10.31 6.36
N LYS A 5 11.07 -10.48 7.65
CA LYS A 5 10.09 -10.46 8.73
C LYS A 5 9.44 -9.08 8.89
N GLN A 6 10.22 -7.99 8.85
CA GLN A 6 9.70 -6.63 8.94
C GLN A 6 8.79 -6.29 7.75
N LEU A 7 9.18 -6.67 6.52
CA LEU A 7 8.35 -6.45 5.34
C LEU A 7 7.04 -7.23 5.42
N LYS A 8 7.08 -8.48 5.88
CA LYS A 8 5.87 -9.29 6.11
C LYS A 8 4.94 -8.64 7.13
N ILE A 9 5.47 -8.14 8.24
CA ILE A 9 4.68 -7.43 9.26
C ILE A 9 4.07 -6.16 8.66
N ALA A 10 4.85 -5.35 7.95
CA ALA A 10 4.37 -4.11 7.34
C ALA A 10 3.23 -4.38 6.34
N ARG A 11 3.35 -5.40 5.48
CA ARG A 11 2.26 -5.82 4.59
C ARG A 11 1.00 -6.19 5.37
N THR A 12 1.13 -7.00 6.43
CA THR A 12 -0.01 -7.41 7.25
C THR A 12 -0.70 -6.20 7.87
N VAL A 13 0.07 -5.23 8.39
CA VAL A 13 -0.46 -4.00 8.97
C VAL A 13 -1.21 -3.19 7.91
N VAL A 14 -0.60 -2.94 6.75
CA VAL A 14 -1.24 -2.18 5.66
C VAL A 14 -2.54 -2.85 5.20
N LEU A 15 -2.56 -4.18 5.05
CA LEU A 15 -3.78 -4.92 4.71
C LEU A 15 -4.85 -4.81 5.80
N ALA A 16 -4.48 -4.89 7.08
CA ALA A 16 -5.43 -4.72 8.16
C ALA A 16 -6.06 -3.32 8.16
N VAL A 17 -5.26 -2.28 7.87
CA VAL A 17 -5.78 -0.90 7.71
C VAL A 17 -6.72 -0.82 6.51
N TRP A 18 -6.37 -1.38 5.36
CA TRP A 18 -7.26 -1.44 4.20
C TRP A 18 -8.59 -2.15 4.50
N ILE A 19 -8.54 -3.30 5.18
CA ILE A 19 -9.74 -4.07 5.54
C ILE A 19 -10.63 -3.24 6.47
N PHE A 20 -10.06 -2.64 7.52
CA PHE A 20 -10.83 -1.78 8.43
C PHE A 20 -11.43 -0.56 7.71
N ALA A 21 -10.62 0.10 6.87
CA ALA A 21 -11.03 1.26 6.10
C ALA A 21 -12.15 0.94 5.10
N ALA A 22 -12.07 -0.21 4.41
CA ALA A 22 -13.11 -0.70 3.52
C ALA A 22 -14.37 -1.16 4.28
N ALA A 23 -14.21 -1.86 5.40
CA ALA A 23 -15.33 -2.30 6.25
C ALA A 23 -16.14 -1.12 6.80
N SER A 24 -15.52 0.06 6.93
CA SER A 24 -16.15 1.29 7.39
C SER A 24 -17.20 1.87 6.42
N PHE A 25 -17.34 1.32 5.22
CA PHE A 25 -18.43 1.63 4.29
C PHE A 25 -19.68 0.76 4.51
N PHE A 26 -19.63 -0.23 5.39
CA PHE A 26 -20.71 -1.20 5.62
C PHE A 26 -21.27 -1.15 7.05
N PHE A 27 -22.48 -1.66 7.23
CA PHE A 27 -23.06 -1.86 8.57
C PHE A 27 -22.25 -2.89 9.37
N PRO A 28 -22.03 -2.72 10.69
CA PRO A 28 -22.52 -1.63 11.54
C PRO A 28 -21.62 -0.38 11.56
N LEU A 29 -20.39 -0.49 11.04
CA LEU A 29 -19.38 0.57 11.17
C LEU A 29 -19.81 1.88 10.51
N TYR A 30 -20.58 1.82 9.42
CA TYR A 30 -21.02 2.99 8.66
C TYR A 30 -21.58 4.11 9.54
N TYR A 31 -22.36 3.74 10.57
CA TYR A 31 -23.09 4.63 11.47
C TYR A 31 -22.33 5.01 12.75
N THR A 32 -21.08 4.61 12.88
CA THR A 32 -20.25 4.90 14.07
C THR A 32 -19.16 5.91 13.73
N ASP A 33 -18.63 6.61 14.75
CA ASP A 33 -17.49 7.53 14.58
C ASP A 33 -16.26 6.81 14.02
N PHE A 34 -16.05 5.55 14.39
CA PHE A 34 -15.00 4.70 13.83
C PHE A 34 -15.17 4.49 12.31
N GLY A 35 -16.42 4.45 11.81
CA GLY A 35 -16.70 4.41 10.38
C GLY A 35 -16.27 5.69 9.67
N GLY A 36 -16.47 6.85 10.30
CA GLY A 36 -15.95 8.13 9.80
C GLY A 36 -14.44 8.11 9.65
N VAL A 37 -13.73 7.70 10.71
CA VAL A 37 -12.26 7.55 10.72
C VAL A 37 -11.80 6.59 9.62
N GLY A 38 -12.41 5.41 9.50
CA GLY A 38 -12.01 4.42 8.51
C GLY A 38 -12.22 4.88 7.06
N ARG A 39 -13.30 5.61 6.76
CA ARG A 39 -13.52 6.19 5.43
C ARG A 39 -12.51 7.30 5.10
N THR A 40 -12.17 8.14 6.08
CA THR A 40 -11.10 9.13 5.92
C THR A 40 -9.76 8.44 5.67
N LEU A 41 -9.43 7.40 6.44
CA LEU A 41 -8.23 6.58 6.22
C LEU A 41 -8.21 5.94 4.83
N PHE A 42 -9.35 5.43 4.35
CA PHE A 42 -9.49 4.86 3.01
C PHE A 42 -9.12 5.91 1.94
N GLY A 43 -9.71 7.10 2.03
CA GLY A 43 -9.43 8.19 1.10
C GLY A 43 -7.96 8.64 1.15
N LEU A 44 -7.40 8.77 2.36
CA LEU A 44 -5.99 9.12 2.55
C LEU A 44 -5.05 8.06 1.99
N LEU A 45 -5.32 6.77 2.20
CA LEU A 45 -4.52 5.68 1.64
C LEU A 45 -4.52 5.71 0.11
N ILE A 46 -5.69 5.87 -0.50
CA ILE A 46 -5.78 6.04 -1.96
C ILE A 46 -4.95 7.24 -2.42
N ALA A 47 -5.15 8.42 -1.80
CA ALA A 47 -4.47 9.64 -2.18
C ALA A 47 -2.95 9.51 -2.07
N VAL A 48 -2.46 9.01 -0.93
CA VAL A 48 -1.03 8.82 -0.69
C VAL A 48 -0.44 7.83 -1.70
N HIS A 49 -1.05 6.67 -1.93
CA HIS A 49 -0.52 5.69 -2.87
C HIS A 49 -0.56 6.19 -4.33
N LEU A 50 -1.56 7.00 -4.70
CA LEU A 50 -1.59 7.65 -6.02
C LEU A 50 -0.49 8.71 -6.18
N ILE A 51 -0.13 9.43 -5.11
CA ILE A 51 0.98 10.39 -5.12
C ILE A 51 2.34 9.68 -5.10
N GLU A 52 2.46 8.60 -4.34
CA GLU A 52 3.69 7.79 -4.23
C GLU A 52 4.04 7.10 -5.56
N PHE A 53 3.05 6.58 -6.30
CA PHE A 53 3.30 5.83 -7.53
C PHE A 53 4.14 6.58 -8.58
N PRO A 54 3.82 7.83 -8.98
CA PRO A 54 4.65 8.57 -9.93
C PRO A 54 6.03 8.92 -9.37
N ILE A 55 6.16 9.13 -8.05
CA ILE A 55 7.46 9.38 -7.39
C ILE A 55 8.37 8.16 -7.51
N PHE A 56 7.82 6.95 -7.33
CA PHE A 56 8.56 5.70 -7.39
C PHE A 56 8.61 5.05 -8.79
N MET A 57 8.02 5.70 -9.79
CA MET A 57 7.92 5.17 -11.15
C MET A 57 9.28 4.83 -11.75
N ASN A 58 10.32 5.64 -11.48
CA ASN A 58 11.68 5.36 -11.96
C ASN A 58 12.22 4.03 -11.41
N THR A 59 12.02 3.75 -10.12
CA THR A 59 12.41 2.46 -9.52
C THR A 59 11.67 1.29 -10.14
N TYR A 60 10.39 1.46 -10.51
CA TYR A 60 9.62 0.40 -11.17
C TYR A 60 10.04 0.17 -12.63
N ARG A 61 10.54 1.20 -13.33
CA ARG A 61 11.09 1.07 -14.68
C ARG A 61 12.41 0.30 -14.72
N GLU A 62 13.17 0.34 -13.63
CA GLU A 62 14.43 -0.37 -13.49
C GLU A 62 14.24 -1.88 -13.24
N THR A 63 13.03 -2.32 -12.87
CA THR A 63 12.70 -3.74 -12.72
C THR A 63 12.13 -4.37 -13.98
N GLU A 64 12.31 -5.69 -14.11
CA GLU A 64 11.61 -6.48 -15.12
C GLU A 64 10.10 -6.43 -14.93
N GLY A 65 9.37 -5.97 -15.95
CA GLY A 65 7.91 -5.92 -15.97
C GLY A 65 7.34 -4.66 -16.60
N SER A 66 6.01 -4.63 -16.78
CA SER A 66 5.32 -3.41 -17.21
C SER A 66 4.95 -2.55 -16.00
N LEU A 67 5.03 -1.22 -16.13
CA LEU A 67 4.61 -0.28 -15.08
C LEU A 67 3.18 -0.56 -14.59
N LEU A 68 2.29 -0.95 -15.50
CA LEU A 68 0.90 -1.30 -15.17
C LEU A 68 0.80 -2.53 -14.25
N SER A 69 1.75 -3.46 -14.32
CA SER A 69 1.80 -4.63 -13.42
C SER A 69 2.23 -4.28 -11.99
N HIS A 70 2.95 -3.15 -11.82
CA HIS A 70 3.36 -2.63 -10.52
C HIS A 70 2.26 -1.80 -9.85
N PHE A 71 1.41 -1.15 -10.64
CA PHE A 71 0.36 -0.26 -10.14
C PHE A 71 -0.57 -0.91 -9.09
N PRO A 72 -1.24 -2.05 -9.34
CA PRO A 72 -2.14 -2.62 -8.33
C PRO A 72 -1.41 -3.07 -7.06
N LYS A 73 -0.15 -3.53 -7.19
CA LYS A 73 0.68 -3.92 -6.04
C LYS A 73 1.08 -2.70 -5.22
N HIS A 74 1.43 -1.60 -5.88
CA HIS A 74 1.68 -0.32 -5.22
C HIS A 74 0.41 0.22 -4.56
N MET A 75 -0.74 0.16 -5.22
CA MET A 75 -2.01 0.59 -4.62
C MET A 75 -2.46 -0.26 -3.42
N ALA A 76 -1.96 -1.48 -3.27
CA ALA A 76 -2.25 -2.32 -2.11
C ALA A 76 -1.29 -2.08 -0.93
N TYR A 77 -0.02 -1.74 -1.20
CA TYR A 77 1.05 -1.76 -0.20
C TYR A 77 1.90 -0.47 -0.13
N GLY A 78 1.70 0.47 -1.04
CA GLY A 78 2.39 1.75 -1.14
C GLY A 78 3.92 1.62 -1.09
N VAL A 79 4.52 2.45 -0.24
CA VAL A 79 5.94 2.43 0.09
C VAL A 79 6.50 1.05 0.50
N VAL A 80 5.70 0.16 1.09
CA VAL A 80 6.16 -1.20 1.47
C VAL A 80 6.53 -1.99 0.21
N TYR A 81 5.75 -1.86 -0.86
CA TYR A 81 6.06 -2.50 -2.14
C TYR A 81 7.29 -1.90 -2.80
N HIS A 82 7.47 -0.57 -2.72
CA HIS A 82 8.69 0.09 -3.20
C HIS A 82 9.94 -0.45 -2.50
N ALA A 83 9.90 -0.59 -1.17
CA ALA A 83 11.02 -1.12 -0.40
C ALA A 83 11.42 -2.53 -0.82
N GLU A 84 10.44 -3.38 -1.17
CA GLU A 84 10.68 -4.73 -1.67
C GLU A 84 11.29 -4.77 -3.06
N VAL A 85 10.75 -3.96 -3.97
CA VAL A 85 11.29 -3.81 -5.33
C VAL A 85 12.74 -3.35 -5.25
N LYS A 86 13.01 -2.32 -4.45
CA LYS A 86 14.36 -1.80 -4.22
C LYS A 86 15.26 -2.85 -3.58
N GLN A 87 14.76 -3.68 -2.66
CA GLN A 87 15.55 -4.75 -2.07
C GLN A 87 15.94 -5.82 -3.11
N LYS A 88 15.03 -6.18 -4.02
CA LYS A 88 15.31 -7.12 -5.11
C LYS A 88 16.35 -6.58 -6.09
N LEU A 89 16.27 -5.30 -6.45
CA LEU A 89 17.25 -4.64 -7.33
C LEU A 89 18.66 -4.61 -6.73
N ASN A 90 18.78 -4.57 -5.39
CA ASN A 90 20.06 -4.54 -4.69
C ASN A 90 20.55 -5.92 -4.24
N GLN A 91 19.86 -7.00 -4.61
CA GLN A 91 20.35 -8.35 -4.42
C GLN A 91 21.10 -8.76 -5.70
N PRO A 92 22.41 -9.04 -5.61
CA PRO A 92 23.26 -9.36 -6.76
C PRO A 92 22.85 -10.68 -7.44
#